data_AF-A0A382WHM8-F1
#
_entry.id   AF-A0A382WHM8-F1
#
_cell.length_a   1.000
_cell.length_b   1.000
_cell.length_c   1.000
_cell.angle_alpha   90.00
_cell.angle_beta   90.00
_cell.angle_gamma   90.00
#
_symmetry.space_group_name_H-M   'P 1'
#
loop_
_entity.id
_entity.type
_entity.pdbx_description
1 polymer ?
#
loop_
_entity_poly.entity_id
_entity_poly.type
_entity_poly.pdbx_seq_one_letter_code
_entity_poly.pdbx_strand_id
1 'polypeptide(L)' 'MAKYNVGDQVRILAETEALRSLWGKTGTVEASSEQYFGAVYELIMDEDAKKANSINEDWLQLVS' A
#
# COMPACT_ATOMS: atom_id res chain seq x y z
N MET A 1 12.57 4.95 -8.57
CA MET A 1 12.96 3.83 -7.68
C MET A 1 11.86 3.67 -6.66
N ALA A 2 11.26 2.48 -6.58
CA ALA A 2 10.20 2.20 -5.61
C ALA A 2 10.71 2.35 -4.17
N LYS A 3 9.93 3.04 -3.33
CA LYS A 3 10.19 3.28 -1.91
C LYS A 3 10.03 2.03 -1.04
N TYR A 4 9.15 1.11 -1.44
CA TYR A 4 8.90 -0.16 -0.76
C TYR A 4 9.16 -1.33 -1.71
N ASN A 5 9.58 -2.46 -1.17
CA ASN A 5 9.87 -3.69 -1.91
C ASN A 5 8.73 -4.71 -1.76
N VAL A 6 8.64 -5.63 -2.71
CA VAL A 6 7.76 -6.80 -2.59
C VAL A 6 8.16 -7.60 -1.34
N GLY A 7 7.17 -7.91 -0.50
CA GLY A 7 7.35 -8.55 0.80
C GLY A 7 7.43 -7.58 1.98
N ASP A 8 7.56 -6.26 1.75
CA ASP A 8 7.54 -5.28 2.83
C ASP A 8 6.14 -5.18 3.44
N GLN A 9 6.06 -5.12 4.77
CA GLN A 9 4.82 -4.84 5.46
C GLN A 9 4.64 -3.33 5.58
N VAL A 10 3.49 -2.83 5.16
CA VAL A 10 3.17 -1.41 5.12
C VAL A 10 1.80 -1.14 5.76
N ARG A 11 1.64 0.04 6.34
CA ARG A 11 0.39 0.56 6.87
C ARG A 11 -0.16 1.64 5.94
N ILE A 12 -1.46 1.59 5.69
CA ILE A 12 -2.16 2.61 4.91
C ILE A 12 -2.50 3.80 5.80
N LEU A 13 -1.96 4.97 5.45
CA LEU A 13 -2.13 6.23 6.18
C LEU A 13 -3.11 7.21 5.51
N ALA A 14 -3.56 6.95 4.29
CA ALA A 14 -4.43 7.87 3.57
C ALA A 14 -5.89 7.78 4.02
N GLU A 15 -6.47 8.95 4.34
CA GLU A 15 -7.89 9.12 4.69
C GLU A 15 -8.75 9.55 3.49
N THR A 16 -8.40 9.10 2.28
CA THR A 16 -9.24 9.34 1.09
C THR A 16 -10.53 8.52 1.18
N GLU A 17 -11.61 8.94 0.51
CA GLU A 17 -12.88 8.20 0.53
C GLU A 17 -12.72 6.74 0.07
N ALA A 18 -11.83 6.49 -0.90
CA ALA A 18 -11.54 5.15 -1.41
C ALA A 18 -10.74 4.27 -0.44
N LEU A 19 -9.90 4.87 0.42
CA LEU A 19 -9.01 4.16 1.34
C LEU A 19 -9.46 4.24 2.79
N ARG A 20 -10.53 4.97 3.10
CA ARG A 20 -11.07 5.11 4.46
C ARG A 20 -11.36 3.75 5.11
N SER A 21 -11.83 2.76 4.35
CA SER A 21 -12.07 1.40 4.87
C SER A 21 -10.79 0.62 5.18
N LEU A 22 -9.65 1.05 4.64
CA LEU A 22 -8.33 0.45 4.79
C LEU A 22 -7.41 1.29 5.68
N TRP A 23 -7.86 2.47 6.13
CA TRP A 23 -7.07 3.37 6.94
C TRP A 23 -6.63 2.72 8.26
N GLY A 24 -5.34 2.83 8.57
CA GLY A 24 -4.74 2.23 9.75
C GLY A 24 -4.47 0.72 9.63
N LYS A 25 -5.01 0.05 8.60
CA LYS A 25 -4.77 -1.37 8.36
C LYS A 25 -3.38 -1.59 7.77
N THR A 26 -2.86 -2.80 7.98
CA THR A 26 -1.58 -3.25 7.45
C THR A 26 -1.80 -4.24 6.31
N GLY A 27 -0.84 -4.26 5.39
CA GLY A 27 -0.77 -5.25 4.33
C GLY A 27 0.66 -5.45 3.86
N THR A 28 0.87 -6.54 3.13
CA THR A 28 2.17 -6.88 2.55
C THR A 28 2.19 -6.45 1.08
N VAL A 29 3.27 -5.81 0.65
CA VAL A 29 3.46 -5.44 -0.77
C VAL A 29 3.60 -6.71 -1.61
N GLU A 30 2.68 -6.90 -2.54
CA GLU A 30 2.70 -8.02 -3.49
C GLU A 30 3.35 -7.59 -4.82
N ALA A 31 3.10 -6.36 -5.26
CA ALA A 31 3.66 -5.81 -6.48
C ALA A 31 3.85 -4.28 -6.38
N SER A 32 4.74 -3.76 -7.21
CA SER A 32 4.97 -2.33 -7.38
C SER A 32 5.13 -1.99 -8.86
N SER A 33 4.56 -0.88 -9.31
CA SER A 33 4.71 -0.38 -10.67
C SER A 33 5.08 1.10 -10.65
N GLU A 34 6.12 1.48 -11.41
CA GLU A 34 6.51 2.89 -11.55
C GLU A 34 5.58 3.61 -12.53
N GLN A 35 4.99 4.72 -12.10
CA GLN A 35 4.21 5.61 -12.94
C GLN A 35 4.87 6.98 -13.09
N TYR A 36 4.35 7.79 -14.02
CA TYR A 36 4.83 9.16 -14.27
C TYR A 36 4.87 10.07 -13.04
N PHE A 37 4.09 9.77 -12.00
CA PHE A 37 3.96 10.58 -10.78
C PHE A 37 4.43 9.88 -9.50
N GLY A 38 5.13 8.74 -9.60
CA GLY A 38 5.59 7.96 -8.45
C GLY A 38 5.27 6.47 -8.57
N ALA A 39 5.68 5.69 -7.56
CA ALA A 39 5.38 4.26 -7.50
C ALA A 39 3.96 4.01 -6.97
N VAL A 40 3.26 3.05 -7.58
CA VAL A 40 2.01 2.50 -7.05
C VAL A 40 2.23 1.06 -6.60
N TYR A 41 1.50 0.65 -5.56
CA TYR A 41 1.64 -0.67 -4.95
C TYR A 41 0.32 -1.43 -4.97
N GLU A 42 0.47 -2.75 -5.05
CA GLU A 42 -0.56 -3.74 -4.78
C GLU A 42 -0.23 -4.41 -3.45
N LEU A 43 -1.20 -4.45 -2.55
CA LEU A 43 -1.05 -4.94 -1.18
C LEU A 43 -2.02 -6.09 -0.92
N ILE A 44 -1.56 -7.13 -0.24
CA ILE A 44 -2.42 -8.12 0.39
C ILE A 44 -2.66 -7.68 1.82
N MET A 45 -3.91 -7.36 2.16
CA MET A 45 -4.30 -6.89 3.49
C MET A 45 -4.29 -8.04 4.52
N ASP A 46 -3.74 -7.80 5.70
CA ASP A 46 -3.52 -8.86 6.70
C ASP A 46 -4.83 -9.39 7.31
N GLU A 47 -5.82 -8.53 7.53
CA GLU A 47 -7.08 -8.92 8.20
C GLU A 47 -8.02 -9.76 7.32
N ASP A 48 -8.12 -9.44 6.03
CA ASP A 48 -9.17 -9.97 5.16
C ASP A 48 -8.62 -10.72 3.92
N ALA A 49 -7.29 -10.81 3.78
CA ALA A 49 -6.61 -11.27 2.55
C ALA A 49 -7.08 -10.57 1.26
N LYS A 50 -7.75 -9.42 1.39
CA LYS A 50 -8.22 -8.61 0.27
C LYS A 50 -7.03 -7.90 -0.38
N LYS A 51 -7.07 -7.78 -1.71
CA LYS A 51 -6.08 -7.01 -2.44
C LYS A 51 -6.48 -5.54 -2.48
N ALA A 52 -5.57 -4.66 -2.09
CA ALA A 52 -5.68 -3.22 -2.28
C ALA A 52 -4.70 -2.80 -3.38
N ASN A 53 -5.23 -2.31 -4.49
CA ASN A 53 -4.45 -2.00 -5.69
C ASN A 53 -4.33 -0.49 -5.90
N SER A 54 -3.33 -0.08 -6.68
CA SER A 54 -3.12 1.32 -7.07
C SER A 54 -2.93 2.25 -5.88
N ILE A 55 -2.22 1.79 -4.84
CA ILE A 55 -1.94 2.59 -3.64
C ILE A 55 -0.68 3.40 -3.88
N ASN A 56 -0.76 4.72 -3.76
CA ASN A 56 0.39 5.60 -3.94
C ASN A 56 1.41 5.43 -2.79
N GLU A 57 2.70 5.56 -3.10
CA GLU A 57 3.80 5.49 -2.13
C GLU A 57 3.69 6.48 -0.95
N ASP A 58 3.08 7.64 -1.17
CA ASP A 58 2.88 8.67 -0.15
C ASP A 58 1.79 8.30 0.86
N TRP A 59 0.97 7.30 0.55
CA TRP A 59 -0.12 6.83 1.40
C TRP A 59 0.29 5.68 2.31
N LEU A 60 1.54 5.25 2.21
CA LEU A 60 2.07 4.08 2.89
C LEU A 60 3.17 4.46 3.88
N GLN A 61 3.25 3.69 4.95
CA GLN A 61 4.34 3.73 5.92
C GLN A 61 4.83 2.31 6.20
N LEU A 62 6.14 2.08 6.15
CA LEU A 62 6.74 0.81 6.52
C LEU A 62 6.42 0.46 7.97
N VAL A 63 6.00 -0.78 8.21
CA VAL A 63 5.82 -1.35 9.54
C VAL A 63 7.15 -2.02 9.91
N SER A 64 7.78 -1.60 11.02
CA SER A 64 9.03 -2.19 11.54
C SER A 64 8.82 -3.55 12.18
#